data_AF-A0A3N5MV23-F1
#
_entry.id   AF-A0A3N5MV23-F1
#
_cell.length_a   1.000
_cell.length_b   1.000
_cell.length_c   1.000
_cell.angle_alpha   90.00
_cell.angle_beta   90.00
_cell.angle_gamma   90.00
#
_symmetry.space_group_name_H-M   'P 1'
#
loop_
_entity.id
_entity.type
_entity.pdbx_description
1 polymer ?
#
loop_
_entity_poly.entity_id
_entity_poly.type
_entity_poly.pdbx_seq_one_letter_code
_entity_poly.pdbx_strand_id
1 'polypeptide(L)'
;MDHTGINRSGRFVHTCCPVHHHHAVHPPVINRREFIRMTGGSALSVTAPGGLTWPLLSSPVPRAGYGIKRRALTVKPILVYSVPEYSHQTSWRAWGGIQTVEDAGKEISRIETELRELGTIADFPVKFLPVDAVQGSADLGGVRDLDQADVFLVYAAGGWMDTFEALQKRKKEMIFFCRHRSGPVYLWYEIISPRYLRQHTDTLALAGIDETDVVIDSQEEILWRLRALCGLKNTLNTGIVAVGGPGAWAQPEDVVPRLVEEKFGFMISSVSYDELGMLITEARRDPPAVADSRKRAGEYLEDRSVTLETDRSFVENCFLLEDIFIRIMERAGCRALTINGCMGTIMPLAGTSACLTLSLLNDHGYLSFCESDFVVIPSGVLLANISGQPV
;
A
#
# COMPACT_ATOMS: atom_id res chain seq x y z
N MET A 1 8.84 -70.95 -28.50
CA MET A 1 7.47 -71.24 -28.05
C MET A 1 7.50 -71.24 -26.52
N ASP A 2 6.81 -70.25 -25.96
CA ASP A 2 6.23 -70.09 -24.61
C ASP A 2 7.10 -70.08 -23.32
N HIS A 3 7.30 -68.84 -22.80
CA HIS A 3 6.70 -68.25 -21.57
C HIS A 3 6.42 -69.20 -20.38
N THR A 4 6.71 -68.94 -19.09
CA THR A 4 6.88 -67.78 -18.18
C THR A 4 7.56 -68.33 -16.88
N GLY A 5 8.12 -67.61 -15.90
CA GLY A 5 8.15 -66.20 -15.52
C GLY A 5 8.90 -65.99 -14.17
N ILE A 6 8.72 -64.78 -13.62
CA ILE A 6 9.06 -64.26 -12.27
C ILE A 6 10.44 -63.60 -12.12
N ASN A 7 10.34 -62.27 -12.06
CA ASN A 7 11.36 -61.26 -11.82
C ASN A 7 11.35 -60.88 -10.33
N ARG A 8 12.51 -60.81 -9.67
CA ARG A 8 12.72 -60.20 -8.35
C ARG A 8 13.75 -59.07 -8.51
N SER A 9 13.34 -57.83 -8.33
CA SER A 9 14.24 -56.76 -7.89
C SER A 9 13.44 -55.70 -7.14
N GLY A 10 13.97 -55.33 -5.96
CA GLY A 10 13.32 -54.44 -5.01
C GLY A 10 13.35 -52.98 -5.42
N ARG A 11 12.28 -52.27 -5.06
CA ARG A 11 12.26 -50.82 -4.88
C ARG A 11 11.57 -50.52 -3.56
N PHE A 12 12.24 -49.74 -2.71
CA PHE A 12 11.65 -49.13 -1.53
C PHE A 12 10.57 -48.13 -1.95
N VAL A 13 9.40 -48.21 -1.32
CA VAL A 13 8.33 -47.20 -1.36
C VAL A 13 8.13 -46.74 0.08
N HIS A 14 8.20 -45.43 0.33
CA HIS A 14 7.63 -44.84 1.53
C HIS A 14 6.84 -43.58 1.17
N THR A 15 5.53 -43.67 1.40
CA THR A 15 4.54 -42.58 1.36
C THR A 15 4.08 -42.25 2.79
N CYS A 16 3.81 -40.94 2.99
CA CYS A 16 2.73 -40.30 3.76
C CYS A 16 2.51 -40.56 5.28
N CYS A 17 2.50 -39.44 6.03
CA CYS A 17 1.67 -39.04 7.22
C CYS A 17 1.06 -40.09 8.18
N PRO A 18 0.89 -39.69 9.45
CA PRO A 18 -0.35 -39.95 10.16
C PRO A 18 -1.05 -38.67 10.67
N VAL A 19 -2.36 -38.68 10.47
CA VAL A 19 -3.38 -37.77 11.00
C VAL A 19 -3.80 -38.27 12.40
N HIS A 20 -3.96 -37.39 13.40
CA HIS A 20 -5.24 -37.16 14.10
C HIS A 20 -5.18 -36.18 15.29
N HIS A 21 -6.22 -35.34 15.30
CA HIS A 21 -6.75 -34.36 16.25
C HIS A 21 -6.80 -34.72 17.74
N HIS A 22 -6.74 -33.70 18.61
CA HIS A 22 -7.88 -33.28 19.47
C HIS A 22 -7.71 -31.85 20.02
N HIS A 23 -8.86 -31.24 20.31
CA HIS A 23 -9.15 -29.82 20.55
C HIS A 23 -8.74 -29.26 21.93
N ALA A 24 -8.37 -27.97 21.96
CA ALA A 24 -8.70 -27.07 23.06
C ALA A 24 -9.04 -25.68 22.49
N VAL A 25 -10.29 -25.26 22.67
CA VAL A 25 -10.82 -23.96 22.26
C VAL A 25 -10.67 -23.01 23.43
N HIS A 26 -9.86 -21.97 23.27
CA HIS A 26 -9.93 -20.76 24.09
C HIS A 26 -10.56 -19.64 23.26
N PRO A 27 -11.44 -18.80 23.84
CA PRO A 27 -12.14 -17.77 23.09
C PRO A 27 -11.16 -16.66 22.68
N PRO A 28 -11.31 -16.05 21.48
CA PRO A 28 -10.48 -14.92 21.11
C PRO A 28 -10.95 -13.68 21.89
N VAL A 29 -10.10 -13.24 22.81
CA VAL A 29 -10.19 -11.89 23.40
C VAL A 29 -9.82 -10.90 22.31
N ILE A 30 -10.82 -10.13 21.86
CA ILE A 30 -10.63 -9.01 20.92
C ILE A 30 -9.64 -8.03 21.56
N ASN A 31 -8.46 -7.88 20.95
CA ASN A 31 -7.46 -6.92 21.40
C ASN A 31 -7.70 -5.57 20.70
N ARG A 32 -7.81 -4.51 21.51
CA ARG A 32 -8.13 -3.09 21.18
C ARG A 32 -7.35 -2.42 20.04
N ARG A 33 -6.43 -3.11 19.37
CA ARG A 33 -5.65 -2.57 18.23
C ARG A 33 -6.41 -2.56 16.91
N GLU A 34 -7.54 -3.27 16.81
CA GLU A 34 -8.46 -3.18 15.67
C GLU A 34 -9.45 -2.01 15.75
N PHE A 35 -9.68 -1.42 16.93
CA PHE A 35 -10.66 -0.34 17.08
C PHE A 35 -10.07 1.08 16.92
N ILE A 36 -8.77 1.28 17.16
CA ILE A 36 -8.15 2.64 17.24
C ILE A 36 -7.39 3.06 15.96
N ARG A 37 -7.30 2.20 14.93
CA ARG A 37 -6.95 2.69 13.57
C ARG A 37 -8.05 3.59 12.97
N MET A 38 -9.19 3.72 13.64
CA MET A 38 -10.37 4.46 13.19
C MET A 38 -10.37 5.98 13.47
N THR A 39 -9.32 6.59 14.05
CA THR A 39 -9.34 8.04 14.37
C THR A 39 -8.02 8.82 14.14
N GLY A 40 -7.03 8.23 13.46
CA GLY A 40 -5.65 8.77 13.39
C GLY A 40 -5.25 9.56 12.14
N GLY A 41 -6.15 9.76 11.17
CA GLY A 41 -5.87 10.58 9.99
C GLY A 41 -7.19 10.97 9.37
N SER A 42 -7.47 12.29 9.34
CA SER A 42 -8.61 12.96 8.70
C SER A 42 -9.67 11.98 8.19
N ALA A 43 -10.69 11.71 9.02
CA ALA A 43 -11.82 10.88 8.67
C ALA A 43 -12.49 11.45 7.41
N LEU A 44 -12.09 10.97 6.23
CA LEU A 44 -12.95 10.96 5.07
C LEU A 44 -14.06 9.99 5.43
N SER A 45 -15.11 10.54 6.04
CA SER A 45 -16.32 9.79 6.32
C SER A 45 -16.89 9.41 4.96
N VAL A 46 -16.71 8.16 4.57
CA VAL A 46 -17.35 7.62 3.37
C VAL A 46 -18.84 7.61 3.67
N THR A 47 -19.57 8.60 3.15
CA THR A 47 -21.02 8.66 3.31
C THR A 47 -21.63 7.65 2.36
N ALA A 48 -22.50 6.78 2.88
CA ALA A 48 -23.31 5.90 2.04
C ALA A 48 -24.06 6.77 1.00
N PRO A 49 -23.89 6.51 -0.31
CA PRO A 49 -24.61 7.23 -1.34
C PRO A 49 -26.07 6.76 -1.31
N GLY A 50 -26.88 7.41 -0.49
CA GLY A 50 -28.34 7.26 -0.51
C GLY A 50 -28.98 8.54 -1.05
N GLY A 51 -29.84 8.40 -2.05
CA GLY A 51 -30.64 9.50 -2.58
C GLY A 51 -29.88 10.45 -3.50
N LEU A 52 -28.98 9.93 -4.34
CA LEU A 52 -28.32 10.73 -5.36
C LEU A 52 -29.32 11.18 -6.42
N THR A 53 -29.28 12.46 -6.77
CA THR A 53 -29.96 13.02 -7.95
C THR A 53 -28.97 13.89 -8.70
N TRP A 54 -29.11 13.98 -10.02
CA TRP A 54 -28.20 14.76 -10.85
C TRP A 54 -28.09 16.23 -10.42
N PRO A 55 -29.18 16.94 -10.05
CA PRO A 55 -29.07 18.33 -9.58
C PRO A 55 -28.22 18.51 -8.31
N LEU A 56 -28.18 17.50 -7.44
CA LEU A 56 -27.32 17.53 -6.25
C LEU A 56 -25.84 17.28 -6.60
N LEU A 57 -25.60 16.62 -7.72
CA LEU A 57 -24.26 16.29 -8.21
C LEU A 57 -23.72 17.33 -9.21
N SER A 58 -24.60 18.04 -9.94
CA SER A 58 -24.27 18.86 -11.12
C SER A 58 -23.54 20.18 -10.82
N SER A 59 -23.25 20.48 -9.56
CA SER A 59 -22.40 21.62 -9.19
C SER A 59 -21.04 21.55 -9.90
N PRO A 60 -20.43 22.68 -10.29
CA PRO A 60 -19.13 22.66 -10.95
C PRO A 60 -18.09 22.04 -10.02
N VAL A 61 -17.50 20.91 -10.41
CA VAL A 61 -16.41 20.30 -9.65
C VAL A 61 -15.10 20.44 -10.41
N PRO A 62 -14.03 20.97 -9.78
CA PRO A 62 -12.71 20.97 -10.38
C PRO A 62 -12.27 19.53 -10.62
N ARG A 63 -12.08 19.15 -11.89
CA ARG A 63 -11.54 17.83 -12.21
C ARG A 63 -10.19 17.66 -11.54
N ALA A 64 -9.95 16.47 -10.97
CA ALA A 64 -8.65 16.14 -10.45
C ALA A 64 -7.61 16.31 -11.57
N GLY A 65 -6.50 16.99 -11.29
CA GLY A 65 -5.37 17.03 -12.20
C GLY A 65 -4.84 15.62 -12.47
N TYR A 66 -4.16 15.45 -13.61
CA TYR A 66 -3.58 14.18 -14.02
C TYR A 66 -2.67 13.57 -12.95
N GLY A 67 -2.72 12.24 -12.81
CA GLY A 67 -1.87 11.46 -11.93
C GLY A 67 -2.49 11.09 -10.58
N ILE A 68 -2.00 9.98 -10.03
CA ILE A 68 -2.52 9.41 -8.77
C ILE A 68 -2.09 10.27 -7.58
N LYS A 69 -3.08 10.75 -6.82
CA LYS A 69 -2.84 11.48 -5.57
C LYS A 69 -2.49 10.51 -4.44
N ARG A 70 -1.26 10.62 -3.92
CA ARG A 70 -0.73 9.77 -2.84
C ARG A 70 -0.37 10.62 -1.62
N ARG A 71 -0.64 10.10 -0.42
CA ARG A 71 -0.18 10.64 0.85
C ARG A 71 1.32 10.38 0.99
N ALA A 72 2.06 11.39 1.44
CA ALA A 72 3.49 11.26 1.66
C ALA A 72 3.81 10.22 2.76
N LEU A 73 4.83 9.40 2.53
CA LEU A 73 5.39 8.52 3.55
C LEU A 73 6.30 9.34 4.48
N THR A 74 6.00 9.36 5.77
CA THR A 74 6.78 10.09 6.78
C THR A 74 7.78 9.14 7.42
N VAL A 75 9.06 9.39 7.19
CA VAL A 75 10.17 8.54 7.64
C VAL A 75 10.89 9.25 8.78
N LYS A 76 11.10 8.55 9.89
CA LYS A 76 11.93 9.03 11.00
C LYS A 76 13.28 8.31 10.99
N PRO A 77 14.37 9.01 10.62
CA PRO A 77 15.71 8.48 10.74
C PRO A 77 16.17 8.50 12.19
N ILE A 78 16.73 7.40 12.67
CA ILE A 78 17.24 7.26 14.03
C ILE A 78 18.63 6.62 13.97
N LEU A 79 19.66 7.37 14.35
CA LEU A 79 21.00 6.83 14.58
C LEU A 79 21.06 6.22 15.97
N VAL A 80 21.20 4.90 16.03
CA VAL A 80 21.44 4.18 17.29
C VAL A 80 22.94 3.93 17.38
N TYR A 81 23.60 4.50 18.39
CA TYR A 81 25.06 4.44 18.52
C TYR A 81 25.49 4.17 19.97
N SER A 82 26.78 4.09 20.23
CA SER A 82 27.31 4.00 21.59
C SER A 82 28.63 4.75 21.69
N VAL A 83 28.96 5.27 22.87
CA VAL A 83 30.24 5.89 23.19
C VAL A 83 30.90 5.04 24.28
N PRO A 84 31.63 3.97 23.90
CA PRO A 84 32.19 3.06 24.88
C PRO A 84 33.30 3.73 25.68
N GLU A 85 33.28 3.51 26.99
CA GLU A 85 34.31 3.99 27.92
C GLU A 85 35.29 2.88 28.26
N TYR A 86 36.57 3.24 28.41
CA TYR A 86 37.61 2.28 28.73
C TYR A 86 37.31 1.55 30.05
N SER A 87 37.36 0.23 30.02
CA SER A 87 37.33 -0.61 31.23
C SER A 87 38.52 -1.55 31.26
N HIS A 88 39.26 -1.52 32.37
CA HIS A 88 40.45 -2.33 32.56
C HIS A 88 40.11 -3.82 32.50
N GLN A 89 40.87 -4.57 31.69
CA GLN A 89 40.77 -6.03 31.54
C GLN A 89 39.37 -6.57 31.15
N THR A 90 38.56 -5.77 30.46
CA THR A 90 37.21 -6.16 29.99
C THR A 90 37.05 -5.86 28.50
N SER A 91 36.17 -6.59 27.81
CA SER A 91 35.70 -6.17 26.47
C SER A 91 34.76 -4.98 26.63
N TRP A 92 35.29 -3.77 26.44
CA TRP A 92 34.57 -2.52 26.68
C TRP A 92 34.17 -1.79 25.39
N ARG A 93 34.72 -2.19 24.24
CA ARG A 93 34.51 -1.55 22.93
C ARG A 93 34.01 -2.55 21.90
N ALA A 94 32.96 -2.18 21.17
CA ALA A 94 32.45 -2.95 20.04
C ALA A 94 33.22 -2.67 18.74
N TRP A 95 33.07 -3.55 17.73
CA TRP A 95 33.76 -3.48 16.43
C TRP A 95 33.31 -2.34 15.50
N GLY A 96 32.33 -1.52 15.89
CA GLY A 96 31.82 -0.40 15.09
C GLY A 96 32.80 0.76 14.91
N GLY A 97 32.58 1.59 13.90
CA GLY A 97 33.41 2.75 13.56
C GLY A 97 33.04 4.05 14.28
N ILE A 98 31.88 4.09 14.96
CA ILE A 98 31.44 5.24 15.76
C ILE A 98 31.78 4.97 17.22
N GLN A 99 32.69 5.76 17.77
CA GLN A 99 33.27 5.53 19.09
C GLN A 99 33.19 6.77 19.99
N THR A 100 32.93 7.94 19.41
CA THR A 100 32.83 9.22 20.12
C THR A 100 31.56 9.97 19.72
N VAL A 101 31.19 10.98 20.53
CA VAL A 101 30.11 11.91 20.18
C VAL A 101 30.43 12.69 18.89
N GLU A 102 31.70 12.97 18.63
CA GLU A 102 32.14 13.64 17.40
C GLU A 102 31.90 12.74 16.17
N ASP A 103 32.21 11.44 16.27
CA ASP A 103 31.95 10.48 15.19
C ASP A 103 30.45 10.39 14.89
N ALA A 104 29.61 10.35 15.94
CA ALA A 104 28.16 10.36 15.78
C ALA A 104 27.67 11.65 15.08
N GLY A 105 28.21 12.82 15.44
CA GLY A 105 27.89 14.08 14.79
C GLY A 105 28.25 14.12 13.29
N LYS A 106 29.42 13.56 12.93
CA LYS A 106 29.84 13.40 11.53
C LYS A 106 28.90 12.46 10.77
N GLU A 107 28.47 11.38 11.41
CA GLU A 107 27.55 10.43 10.80
C GLU A 107 26.15 11.01 10.63
N ILE A 108 25.63 11.75 11.60
CA ILE A 108 24.34 12.47 11.46
C ILE A 108 24.38 13.39 10.23
N SER A 109 25.44 14.19 10.10
CA SER A 109 25.61 15.10 8.96
C SER A 109 25.66 14.36 7.61
N ARG A 110 26.28 13.18 7.59
CA ARG A 110 26.30 12.29 6.42
C ARG A 110 24.90 11.78 6.09
N ILE A 111 24.21 11.20 7.08
CA ILE A 111 22.85 10.67 6.94
C ILE A 111 21.92 11.76 6.41
N GLU A 112 21.96 12.97 6.97
CA GLU A 112 21.13 14.08 6.51
C GLU A 112 21.40 14.44 5.04
N THR A 113 22.65 14.34 4.58
CA THR A 113 23.01 14.58 3.19
C THR A 113 22.46 13.48 2.29
N GLU A 114 22.68 12.21 2.65
CA GLU A 114 22.17 11.05 1.91
C GLU A 114 20.64 11.07 1.82
N LEU A 115 19.94 11.43 2.91
CA LEU A 115 18.48 11.52 2.93
C LEU A 115 17.95 12.68 2.08
N ARG A 116 18.66 13.81 2.00
CA ARG A 116 18.30 14.89 1.08
C ARG A 116 18.42 14.43 -0.37
N GLU A 117 19.51 13.75 -0.71
CA GLU A 117 19.71 13.18 -2.06
C GLU A 117 18.62 12.14 -2.39
N LEU A 118 18.33 11.22 -1.46
CA LEU A 118 17.22 10.28 -1.60
C LEU A 118 15.88 10.99 -1.83
N GLY A 119 15.62 12.08 -1.09
CA GLY A 119 14.43 12.89 -1.27
C GLY A 119 14.32 13.54 -2.65
N THR A 120 15.44 13.86 -3.30
CA THR A 120 15.44 14.43 -4.66
C THR A 120 15.22 13.40 -5.76
N ILE A 121 15.65 12.15 -5.58
CA ILE A 121 15.52 11.09 -6.58
C ILE A 121 14.24 10.27 -6.43
N ALA A 122 13.54 10.39 -5.29
CA ALA A 122 12.29 9.69 -5.04
C ALA A 122 11.20 10.14 -6.03
N ASP A 123 10.66 9.18 -6.77
CA ASP A 123 9.51 9.32 -7.68
C ASP A 123 8.15 9.14 -6.95
N PHE A 124 8.18 9.13 -5.62
CA PHE A 124 7.03 9.00 -4.75
C PHE A 124 7.09 10.04 -3.63
N PRO A 125 5.94 10.47 -3.08
CA PRO A 125 5.93 11.47 -2.02
C PRO A 125 6.50 10.88 -0.74
N VAL A 126 7.61 11.44 -0.28
CA VAL A 126 8.30 11.05 0.96
C VAL A 126 8.69 12.31 1.74
N LYS A 127 8.59 12.23 3.07
CA LYS A 127 9.00 13.27 4.00
C LYS A 127 9.94 12.67 5.03
N PHE A 128 11.19 13.10 5.02
CA PHE A 128 12.15 12.75 6.07
C PHE A 128 12.03 13.74 7.22
N LEU A 129 11.81 13.22 8.44
CA LEU A 129 11.93 13.99 9.67
C LEU A 129 13.42 14.18 10.03
N PRO A 130 13.75 15.14 10.92
CA PRO A 130 15.13 15.32 11.38
C PRO A 130 15.72 14.02 11.94
N VAL A 131 17.01 13.82 11.71
CA VAL A 131 17.74 12.66 12.25
C VAL A 131 17.88 12.85 13.76
N ASP A 132 17.43 11.88 14.54
CA ASP A 132 17.71 11.84 15.98
C ASP A 132 18.78 10.79 16.28
N ALA A 133 19.58 11.05 17.30
CA ALA A 133 20.62 10.15 17.75
C ALA A 133 20.32 9.66 19.16
N VAL A 134 20.39 8.35 19.38
CA VAL A 134 20.13 7.70 20.66
C VAL A 134 21.25 6.71 21.00
N GLN A 135 21.65 6.68 22.25
CA GLN A 135 22.64 5.73 22.75
C GLN A 135 21.99 4.46 23.32
N GLY A 136 20.72 4.54 23.70
CA GLY A 136 19.94 3.40 24.17
C GLY A 136 18.45 3.68 24.29
N SER A 137 17.72 2.70 24.81
CA SER A 137 16.25 2.76 24.93
C SER A 137 15.74 3.91 25.79
N ALA A 138 16.53 4.35 26.79
CA ALA A 138 16.20 5.46 27.68
C ALA A 138 16.08 6.81 26.94
N ASP A 139 16.84 7.00 25.85
CA ASP A 139 16.85 8.26 25.11
C ASP A 139 15.61 8.43 24.22
N LEU A 140 14.89 7.33 23.92
CA LEU A 140 13.71 7.35 23.06
C LEU A 140 12.56 8.21 23.62
N GLY A 141 12.55 8.47 24.92
CA GLY A 141 11.58 9.40 25.54
C GLY A 141 11.81 10.86 25.13
N GLY A 142 13.03 11.23 24.74
CA GLY A 142 13.40 12.56 24.28
C GLY A 142 13.26 12.76 22.77
N VAL A 143 13.12 11.67 22.00
CA VAL A 143 12.98 11.71 20.55
C VAL A 143 11.60 12.25 20.17
N ARG A 144 11.60 13.39 19.46
CA ARG A 144 10.36 14.05 19.02
C ARG A 144 9.80 13.33 17.78
N ASP A 145 8.50 13.48 17.60
CA ASP A 145 7.80 13.11 16.36
C ASP A 145 7.82 11.60 16.02
N LEU A 146 8.20 10.71 16.95
CA LEU A 146 8.09 9.26 16.77
C LEU A 146 6.68 8.82 16.36
N ASP A 147 5.66 9.46 16.93
CA ASP A 147 4.26 9.10 16.66
C ASP A 147 3.78 9.59 15.28
N GLN A 148 4.41 10.64 14.74
CA GLN A 148 4.13 11.18 13.40
C GLN A 148 4.72 10.31 12.28
N ALA A 149 5.71 9.47 12.59
CA ALA A 149 6.35 8.60 11.61
C ALA A 149 5.43 7.47 11.18
N ASP A 150 5.48 7.12 9.90
CA ASP A 150 4.96 5.86 9.36
C ASP A 150 6.02 4.75 9.47
N VAL A 151 7.29 5.12 9.26
CA VAL A 151 8.44 4.21 9.19
C VAL A 151 9.59 4.74 10.05
N PHE A 152 10.24 3.86 10.79
CA PHE A 152 11.54 4.12 11.41
C PHE A 152 12.65 3.60 10.50
N LEU A 153 13.54 4.50 10.08
CA LEU A 153 14.77 4.14 9.39
C LEU A 153 15.92 4.15 10.41
N VAL A 154 16.24 2.96 10.93
CA VAL A 154 17.17 2.76 12.04
C VAL A 154 18.58 2.56 11.49
N TYR A 155 19.44 3.55 11.66
CA TYR A 155 20.87 3.45 11.38
C TYR A 155 21.53 2.76 12.58
N ALA A 156 21.75 1.45 12.45
CA ALA A 156 22.10 0.58 13.56
C ALA A 156 23.62 0.54 13.81
N ALA A 157 24.21 1.66 14.23
CA ALA A 157 25.65 1.77 14.44
C ALA A 157 26.15 1.13 15.74
N GLY A 158 25.31 1.13 16.79
CA GLY A 158 25.60 0.65 18.14
C GLY A 158 24.31 0.44 18.93
N GLY A 159 24.36 0.67 20.24
CA GLY A 159 23.26 0.37 21.16
C GLY A 159 23.01 -1.13 21.30
N TRP A 160 21.90 -1.49 21.93
CA TRP A 160 21.54 -2.89 22.16
C TRP A 160 20.09 -3.21 21.79
N MET A 161 19.72 -4.50 21.87
CA MET A 161 18.41 -5.03 21.43
C MET A 161 17.22 -4.34 22.12
N ASP A 162 17.39 -3.89 23.36
CA ASP A 162 16.37 -3.19 24.14
C ASP A 162 15.86 -1.93 23.44
N THR A 163 16.73 -1.25 22.70
CA THR A 163 16.40 -0.05 21.92
C THR A 163 15.51 -0.40 20.74
N PHE A 164 15.82 -1.50 20.04
CA PHE A 164 15.02 -1.97 18.91
C PHE A 164 13.68 -2.53 19.36
N GLU A 165 13.64 -3.26 20.48
CA GLU A 165 12.40 -3.72 21.10
C GLU A 165 11.50 -2.54 21.51
N ALA A 166 12.08 -1.47 22.04
CA ALA A 166 11.35 -0.26 22.40
C ALA A 166 10.75 0.45 21.17
N LEU A 167 11.48 0.50 20.05
CA LEU A 167 10.96 0.99 18.78
C LEU A 167 9.85 0.07 18.22
N GLN A 168 10.06 -1.24 18.22
CA GLN A 168 9.09 -2.22 17.72
C GLN A 168 7.76 -2.17 18.49
N LYS A 169 7.78 -1.90 19.80
CA LYS A 169 6.58 -1.70 20.63
C LYS A 169 5.66 -0.57 20.13
N ARG A 170 6.20 0.39 19.35
CA ARG A 170 5.43 1.47 18.71
C ARG A 170 4.63 1.02 17.50
N LYS A 171 4.87 -0.18 16.98
CA LYS A 171 4.14 -0.77 15.83
C LYS A 171 4.15 0.09 14.58
N LYS A 172 5.32 0.65 14.30
CA LYS A 172 5.62 1.31 13.02
C LYS A 172 6.44 0.35 12.18
N GLU A 173 6.42 0.55 10.87
CA GLU A 173 7.31 -0.19 9.98
C GLU A 173 8.75 0.17 10.31
N MET A 174 9.68 -0.79 10.18
CA MET A 174 11.08 -0.59 10.55
C MET A 174 11.98 -1.05 9.43
N ILE A 175 12.95 -0.21 9.05
CA ILE A 175 14.05 -0.58 8.16
C ILE A 175 15.34 -0.39 8.94
N PHE A 176 16.18 -1.40 9.01
CA PHE A 176 17.52 -1.31 9.59
C PHE A 176 18.53 -1.05 8.50
N PHE A 177 19.24 0.07 8.59
CA PHE A 177 20.41 0.32 7.75
C PHE A 177 21.69 -0.02 8.51
N CYS A 178 22.47 -0.95 7.96
CA CYS A 178 23.78 -1.35 8.47
C CYS A 178 24.87 -0.90 7.49
N ARG A 179 25.67 0.09 7.90
CA ARG A 179 26.77 0.62 7.08
C ARG A 179 27.98 -0.31 7.12
N HIS A 180 28.67 -0.46 5.98
CA HIS A 180 29.87 -1.30 5.86
C HIS A 180 31.03 -0.60 5.14
N ARG A 181 30.83 -0.10 3.92
CA ARG A 181 31.89 0.51 3.09
C ARG A 181 31.68 2.00 2.82
N SER A 182 30.44 2.48 2.81
CA SER A 182 30.12 3.88 2.49
C SER A 182 30.45 4.89 3.61
N GLY A 183 31.01 4.42 4.74
CA GLY A 183 31.40 5.24 5.89
C GLY A 183 31.83 4.36 7.07
N PRO A 184 31.62 4.78 8.33
CA PRO A 184 32.01 3.96 9.48
C PRO A 184 31.24 2.64 9.50
N VAL A 185 31.93 1.53 9.76
CA VAL A 185 31.30 0.21 9.88
C VAL A 185 30.34 0.22 11.08
N TYR A 186 29.15 -0.32 10.91
CA TYR A 186 28.16 -0.42 11.98
C TYR A 186 28.31 -1.75 12.73
N LEU A 187 28.16 -1.74 14.06
CA LEU A 187 28.19 -2.98 14.86
C LEU A 187 27.18 -4.00 14.34
N TRP A 188 25.96 -3.54 14.04
CA TRP A 188 24.87 -4.43 13.68
C TRP A 188 25.02 -5.08 12.31
N TYR A 189 25.93 -4.61 11.45
CA TYR A 189 26.33 -5.34 10.24
C TYR A 189 26.80 -6.77 10.55
N GLU A 190 27.52 -6.95 11.67
CA GLU A 190 28.01 -8.26 12.11
C GLU A 190 26.93 -9.12 12.76
N ILE A 191 26.06 -8.50 13.58
CA ILE A 191 25.28 -9.23 14.59
C ILE A 191 23.76 -9.17 14.44
N ILE A 192 23.20 -8.39 13.50
CA ILE A 192 21.74 -8.21 13.42
C ILE A 192 20.98 -9.50 13.18
N SER A 193 21.48 -10.37 12.30
CA SER A 193 20.87 -11.67 12.05
C SER A 193 20.95 -12.62 13.26
N PRO A 194 22.14 -12.98 13.77
CA PRO A 194 22.24 -13.97 14.84
C PRO A 194 21.70 -13.48 16.19
N ARG A 195 21.81 -12.18 16.51
CA ARG A 195 21.40 -11.66 17.83
C ARG A 195 19.98 -11.14 17.86
N TYR A 196 19.59 -10.30 16.89
CA TYR A 196 18.28 -9.65 16.93
C TYR A 196 17.21 -10.47 16.21
N LEU A 197 17.40 -10.77 14.92
CA LEU A 197 16.38 -11.46 14.12
C LEU A 197 16.14 -12.90 14.59
N ARG A 198 17.22 -13.61 14.90
CA ARG A 198 17.19 -15.05 15.24
C ARG A 198 17.27 -15.35 16.73
N GLN A 199 17.63 -14.37 17.55
CA GLN A 199 17.81 -14.53 19.00
C GLN A 199 18.61 -15.78 19.39
N HIS A 200 19.74 -16.01 18.72
CA HIS A 200 20.60 -17.18 18.91
C HIS A 200 19.97 -18.54 18.55
N THR A 201 19.00 -18.57 17.65
CA THR A 201 18.39 -19.79 17.10
C THR A 201 18.64 -19.94 15.59
N ASP A 202 18.32 -21.11 15.04
CA ASP A 202 18.47 -21.39 13.59
C ASP A 202 17.31 -20.81 12.74
N THR A 203 16.30 -20.25 13.38
CA THR A 203 15.10 -19.69 12.74
C THR A 203 14.87 -18.24 13.15
N LEU A 204 14.03 -17.51 12.43
CA LEU A 204 13.57 -16.20 12.88
C LEU A 204 12.79 -16.34 14.20
N ALA A 205 13.10 -15.46 15.15
CA ALA A 205 12.47 -15.41 16.47
C ALA A 205 11.51 -14.22 16.62
N LEU A 206 11.64 -13.21 15.76
CA LEU A 206 10.80 -12.01 15.77
C LEU A 206 9.58 -12.19 14.87
N ALA A 207 8.44 -11.65 15.31
CA ALA A 207 7.25 -11.51 14.49
C ALA A 207 7.23 -10.13 13.81
N GLY A 208 7.05 -10.10 12.50
CA GLY A 208 6.88 -8.88 11.71
C GLY A 208 8.16 -8.08 11.45
N ILE A 209 9.34 -8.65 11.72
CA ILE A 209 10.63 -8.15 11.24
C ILE A 209 11.45 -9.36 10.79
N ASP A 210 12.03 -9.31 9.60
CA ASP A 210 12.87 -10.38 9.04
C ASP A 210 14.09 -9.83 8.29
N GLU A 211 14.80 -10.69 7.55
CA GLU A 211 15.98 -10.28 6.78
C GLU A 211 15.68 -9.25 5.70
N THR A 212 14.44 -9.14 5.21
CA THR A 212 14.05 -8.18 4.18
C THR A 212 13.97 -6.75 4.70
N ASP A 213 13.85 -6.56 6.01
CA ASP A 213 13.87 -5.24 6.68
C ASP A 213 15.29 -4.71 6.91
N VAL A 214 16.31 -5.52 6.61
CA VAL A 214 17.72 -5.15 6.79
C VAL A 214 18.34 -4.74 5.46
N VAL A 215 18.86 -3.52 5.42
CA VAL A 215 19.61 -2.97 4.29
C VAL A 215 21.08 -2.88 4.66
N ILE A 216 21.93 -3.50 3.83
CA ILE A 216 23.37 -3.44 3.96
C ILE A 216 23.93 -2.41 2.98
N ASP A 217 24.32 -1.26 3.51
CA ASP A 217 25.18 -0.28 2.82
C ASP A 217 24.72 0.17 1.42
N SER A 218 23.40 0.25 1.18
CA SER A 218 22.83 0.65 -0.12
C SER A 218 21.66 1.62 0.03
N GLN A 219 21.82 2.82 -0.54
CA GLN A 219 20.76 3.83 -0.57
C GLN A 219 19.63 3.45 -1.53
N GLU A 220 19.95 2.74 -2.62
CA GLU A 220 18.96 2.21 -3.57
C GLU A 220 18.02 1.20 -2.88
N GLU A 221 18.58 0.35 -2.03
CA GLU A 221 17.82 -0.63 -1.22
C GLU A 221 16.88 0.05 -0.20
N ILE A 222 17.28 1.19 0.36
CA ILE A 222 16.38 2.04 1.16
C ILE A 222 15.26 2.59 0.26
N LEU A 223 15.62 3.16 -0.89
CA LEU A 223 14.69 3.88 -1.76
C LEU A 223 13.53 2.99 -2.22
N TRP A 224 13.80 1.79 -2.74
CA TRP A 224 12.72 0.94 -3.26
C TRP A 224 11.81 0.40 -2.14
N ARG A 225 12.36 0.14 -0.94
CA ARG A 225 11.55 -0.26 0.24
C ARG A 225 10.63 0.88 0.68
N LEU A 226 11.16 2.10 0.73
CA LEU A 226 10.33 3.28 1.02
C LEU A 226 9.25 3.48 -0.05
N ARG A 227 9.54 3.21 -1.34
CA ARG A 227 8.52 3.22 -2.40
C ARG A 227 7.41 2.20 -2.12
N ALA A 228 7.78 0.96 -1.77
CA ALA A 228 6.84 -0.10 -1.45
C ALA A 228 5.97 0.26 -0.24
N LEU A 229 6.56 0.80 0.84
CA LEU A 229 5.84 1.24 2.03
C LEU A 229 4.93 2.44 1.75
N CYS A 230 5.34 3.37 0.88
CA CYS A 230 4.47 4.46 0.41
C CYS A 230 3.27 3.90 -0.36
N GLY A 231 3.50 2.90 -1.22
CA GLY A 231 2.45 2.18 -1.93
C GLY A 231 1.45 1.51 -0.98
N LEU A 232 1.95 0.74 -0.01
CA LEU A 232 1.14 0.06 1.00
C LEU A 232 0.34 1.07 1.84
N LYS A 233 0.96 2.15 2.33
CA LYS A 233 0.30 3.22 3.08
C LYS A 233 -0.90 3.79 2.32
N ASN A 234 -0.78 3.97 1.00
CA ASN A 234 -1.85 4.53 0.18
C ASN A 234 -2.88 3.51 -0.30
N THR A 235 -2.59 2.22 -0.12
CA THR A 235 -3.50 1.11 -0.43
C THR A 235 -4.41 0.78 0.75
N LEU A 236 -3.84 0.79 1.97
CA LEU A 236 -4.61 0.50 3.18
C LEU A 236 -5.69 1.55 3.43
N ASN A 237 -6.87 1.07 3.82
CA ASN A 237 -8.05 1.87 4.09
C ASN A 237 -8.54 2.68 2.87
N THR A 238 -8.42 2.10 1.67
CA THR A 238 -8.93 2.73 0.44
C THR A 238 -10.46 2.72 0.42
N GLY A 239 -11.07 3.89 0.20
CA GLY A 239 -12.49 4.01 -0.12
C GLY A 239 -12.75 3.73 -1.60
N ILE A 240 -13.71 2.84 -1.88
CA ILE A 240 -14.07 2.43 -3.25
C ILE A 240 -15.59 2.39 -3.42
N VAL A 241 -16.07 2.89 -4.57
CA VAL A 241 -17.47 2.77 -4.96
C VAL A 241 -17.66 1.50 -5.81
N ALA A 242 -18.60 0.64 -5.43
CA ALA A 242 -18.98 -0.55 -6.19
C ALA A 242 -20.36 -0.35 -6.83
N VAL A 243 -20.37 0.01 -8.11
CA VAL A 243 -21.58 0.13 -8.93
C VAL A 243 -22.12 -1.27 -9.20
N GLY A 244 -23.38 -1.52 -8.83
CA GLY A 244 -23.97 -2.87 -8.88
C GLY A 244 -23.62 -3.76 -7.68
N GLY A 245 -22.95 -3.21 -6.66
CA GLY A 245 -22.56 -3.94 -5.45
C GLY A 245 -21.21 -4.63 -5.54
N PRO A 246 -20.61 -5.01 -4.39
CA PRO A 246 -19.35 -5.75 -4.37
C PRO A 246 -19.53 -7.17 -4.90
N GLY A 247 -18.48 -7.73 -5.50
CA GLY A 247 -18.48 -9.10 -6.00
C GLY A 247 -17.09 -9.73 -5.95
N ALA A 248 -16.97 -10.90 -6.56
CA ALA A 248 -15.70 -11.56 -6.82
C ALA A 248 -15.91 -12.69 -7.83
N TRP A 249 -14.89 -13.00 -8.62
CA TRP A 249 -14.93 -14.20 -9.46
C TRP A 249 -14.65 -15.48 -8.65
N ALA A 250 -13.98 -15.34 -7.50
CA ALA A 250 -13.76 -16.44 -6.57
C ALA A 250 -14.97 -16.69 -5.67
N GLN A 251 -15.07 -17.93 -5.18
CA GLN A 251 -16.11 -18.38 -4.27
C GLN A 251 -15.54 -18.64 -2.87
N PRO A 252 -16.34 -18.45 -1.80
CA PRO A 252 -17.73 -17.95 -1.82
C PRO A 252 -17.82 -16.44 -2.08
N GLU A 253 -18.83 -16.01 -2.85
CA GLU A 253 -19.02 -14.62 -3.31
C GLU A 253 -19.01 -13.60 -2.17
N ASP A 254 -19.74 -13.85 -1.08
CA ASP A 254 -19.85 -12.94 0.08
C ASP A 254 -18.63 -12.97 1.03
N VAL A 255 -17.64 -13.81 0.75
CA VAL A 255 -16.45 -13.93 1.61
C VAL A 255 -15.34 -13.00 1.13
N VAL A 256 -15.16 -12.87 -0.18
CA VAL A 256 -14.02 -12.14 -0.75
C VAL A 256 -14.06 -10.64 -0.43
N PRO A 257 -15.17 -9.89 -0.65
CA PRO A 257 -15.23 -8.48 -0.28
C PRO A 257 -14.97 -8.27 1.22
N ARG A 258 -15.54 -9.12 2.09
CA ARG A 258 -15.30 -9.07 3.54
C ARG A 258 -13.84 -9.29 3.90
N LEU A 259 -13.15 -10.23 3.26
CA LEU A 259 -11.72 -10.43 3.47
C LEU A 259 -10.90 -9.21 3.04
N VAL A 260 -11.32 -8.49 2.00
CA VAL A 260 -10.64 -7.25 1.58
C VAL A 260 -10.86 -6.14 2.59
N GLU A 261 -12.07 -5.99 3.13
CA GLU A 261 -12.35 -5.07 4.25
C GLU A 261 -11.52 -5.42 5.48
N GLU A 262 -11.47 -6.71 5.88
CA GLU A 262 -10.72 -7.16 7.06
C GLU A 262 -9.20 -7.01 6.91
N LYS A 263 -8.64 -7.40 5.77
CA LYS A 263 -7.18 -7.43 5.57
C LYS A 263 -6.59 -6.10 5.14
N PHE A 264 -7.29 -5.36 4.29
CA PHE A 264 -6.80 -4.10 3.71
C PHE A 264 -7.52 -2.87 4.26
N GLY A 265 -8.62 -3.04 5.02
CA GLY A 265 -9.39 -1.94 5.58
C GLY A 265 -10.25 -1.20 4.56
N PHE A 266 -10.51 -1.78 3.38
CA PHE A 266 -11.25 -1.08 2.33
C PHE A 266 -12.63 -0.65 2.82
N MET A 267 -13.07 0.53 2.41
CA MET A 267 -14.40 1.06 2.71
C MET A 267 -15.22 1.01 1.43
N ILE A 268 -16.04 -0.04 1.30
CA ILE A 268 -16.80 -0.30 0.08
C ILE A 268 -18.17 0.38 0.19
N SER A 269 -18.49 1.26 -0.76
CA SER A 269 -19.82 1.88 -0.87
C SER A 269 -20.51 1.46 -2.16
N SER A 270 -21.75 0.99 -2.07
CA SER A 270 -22.47 0.52 -3.25
C SER A 270 -23.38 1.58 -3.84
N VAL A 271 -23.45 1.64 -5.18
CA VAL A 271 -24.47 2.38 -5.92
C VAL A 271 -25.27 1.37 -6.73
N SER A 272 -26.60 1.40 -6.61
CA SER A 272 -27.46 0.48 -7.36
C SER A 272 -27.55 0.84 -8.83
N TYR A 273 -27.91 -0.13 -9.68
CA TYR A 273 -28.14 0.13 -11.10
C TYR A 273 -29.38 0.98 -11.37
N ASP A 274 -30.39 0.91 -10.52
CA ASP A 274 -31.58 1.76 -10.61
C ASP A 274 -31.20 3.23 -10.39
N GLU A 275 -30.41 3.49 -9.34
CA GLU A 275 -29.91 4.84 -9.04
C GLU A 275 -28.98 5.36 -10.14
N LEU A 276 -28.06 4.53 -10.65
CA LEU A 276 -27.22 4.90 -11.79
C LEU A 276 -28.07 5.19 -13.04
N GLY A 277 -29.08 4.38 -13.33
CA GLY A 277 -29.97 4.57 -14.47
C GLY A 277 -30.74 5.89 -14.41
N MET A 278 -31.20 6.27 -13.21
CA MET A 278 -31.80 7.58 -12.96
C MET A 278 -30.80 8.71 -13.22
N LEU A 279 -29.59 8.62 -12.67
CA LEU A 279 -28.54 9.63 -12.87
C LEU A 279 -28.18 9.81 -14.35
N ILE A 280 -28.04 8.72 -15.10
CA ILE A 280 -27.78 8.77 -16.55
C ILE A 280 -28.94 9.45 -17.29
N THR A 281 -30.18 9.11 -16.94
CA THR A 281 -31.37 9.69 -17.57
C THR A 281 -31.46 11.19 -17.31
N GLU A 282 -31.17 11.63 -16.09
CA GLU A 282 -31.16 13.04 -15.72
C GLU A 282 -30.00 13.80 -16.36
N ALA A 283 -28.78 13.23 -16.36
CA ALA A 283 -27.61 13.82 -17.01
C ALA A 283 -27.80 14.02 -18.52
N ARG A 284 -28.47 13.07 -19.20
CA ARG A 284 -28.82 13.21 -20.63
C ARG A 284 -29.82 14.34 -20.91
N ARG A 285 -30.58 14.78 -19.89
CA ARG A 285 -31.52 15.91 -19.98
C ARG A 285 -30.87 17.24 -19.58
N ASP A 286 -29.59 17.24 -19.19
CA ASP A 286 -28.83 18.43 -18.82
C ASP A 286 -27.99 18.92 -20.03
N PRO A 287 -28.42 19.99 -20.74
CA PRO A 287 -27.74 20.42 -21.97
C PRO A 287 -26.27 20.81 -21.76
N PRO A 288 -25.87 21.52 -20.68
CA PRO A 288 -24.46 21.70 -20.31
C PRO A 288 -23.65 20.40 -20.22
N ALA A 289 -24.15 19.38 -19.53
CA ALA A 289 -23.42 18.12 -19.34
C ALA A 289 -23.22 17.37 -20.67
N VAL A 290 -24.26 17.32 -21.51
CA VAL A 290 -24.20 16.72 -22.84
C VAL A 290 -23.29 17.52 -23.78
N ALA A 291 -23.32 18.86 -23.70
CA ALA A 291 -22.43 19.69 -24.52
C ALA A 291 -20.96 19.49 -24.14
N ASP A 292 -20.63 19.42 -22.84
CA ASP A 292 -19.27 19.14 -22.36
C ASP A 292 -18.80 17.73 -22.77
N SER A 293 -19.64 16.70 -22.62
CA SER A 293 -19.27 15.35 -23.01
C SER A 293 -18.99 15.24 -24.52
N ARG A 294 -19.81 15.88 -25.36
CA ARG A 294 -19.60 15.95 -26.82
C ARG A 294 -18.33 16.68 -27.21
N LYS A 295 -18.06 17.80 -26.53
CA LYS A 295 -16.86 18.59 -26.77
C LYS A 295 -15.61 17.75 -26.47
N ARG A 296 -15.54 17.13 -25.29
CA ARG A 296 -14.38 16.30 -24.88
C ARG A 296 -14.21 15.04 -25.72
N ALA A 297 -15.31 14.38 -26.07
CA ALA A 297 -15.28 13.27 -27.01
C ALA A 297 -14.76 13.73 -28.38
N GLY A 298 -15.14 14.93 -28.84
CA GLY A 298 -14.59 15.54 -30.04
C GLY A 298 -13.08 15.76 -29.95
N GLU A 299 -12.60 16.40 -28.87
CA GLU A 299 -11.17 16.63 -28.62
C GLU A 299 -10.38 15.32 -28.57
N TYR A 300 -10.91 14.28 -27.93
CA TYR A 300 -10.29 12.94 -27.89
C TYR A 300 -10.17 12.31 -29.28
N LEU A 301 -11.18 12.46 -30.13
CA LEU A 301 -11.21 11.91 -31.49
C LEU A 301 -10.39 12.71 -32.50
N GLU A 302 -9.95 13.92 -32.16
CA GLU A 302 -9.04 14.72 -32.99
C GLU A 302 -7.57 14.27 -32.89
N ASP A 303 -7.23 13.43 -31.90
CA ASP A 303 -5.89 12.86 -31.76
C ASP A 303 -5.58 11.94 -32.96
N ARG A 304 -4.43 12.17 -33.60
CA ARG A 304 -4.01 11.43 -34.80
C ARG A 304 -3.70 9.95 -34.55
N SER A 305 -3.53 9.55 -33.30
CA SER A 305 -3.33 8.17 -32.90
C SER A 305 -4.64 7.40 -32.71
N VAL A 306 -5.79 8.09 -32.76
CA VAL A 306 -7.12 7.50 -32.57
C VAL A 306 -7.80 7.28 -33.92
N THR A 307 -8.37 6.08 -34.10
CA THR A 307 -9.25 5.76 -35.24
C THR A 307 -10.60 5.31 -34.70
N LEU A 308 -11.68 5.91 -35.21
CA LEU A 308 -13.04 5.58 -34.77
C LEU A 308 -13.62 4.46 -35.64
N GLU A 309 -13.79 3.28 -35.05
CA GLU A 309 -14.34 2.07 -35.69
C GLU A 309 -15.78 1.75 -35.23
N THR A 310 -16.45 2.73 -34.61
CA THR A 310 -17.79 2.57 -34.04
C THR A 310 -18.58 3.87 -34.13
N ASP A 311 -19.85 3.87 -33.72
CA ASP A 311 -20.64 5.09 -33.73
C ASP A 311 -20.10 6.11 -32.71
N ARG A 312 -19.93 7.36 -33.16
CA ARG A 312 -19.44 8.47 -32.33
C ARG A 312 -20.22 8.65 -31.03
N SER A 313 -21.52 8.37 -31.06
CA SER A 313 -22.41 8.47 -29.89
C SER A 313 -21.97 7.58 -28.74
N PHE A 314 -21.36 6.42 -29.00
CA PHE A 314 -20.85 5.54 -27.94
C PHE A 314 -19.68 6.18 -27.18
N VAL A 315 -18.82 6.90 -27.89
CA VAL A 315 -17.73 7.68 -27.28
C VAL A 315 -18.30 8.83 -26.46
N GLU A 316 -19.23 9.61 -27.01
CA GLU A 316 -19.89 10.71 -26.30
C GLU A 316 -20.60 10.24 -25.01
N ASN A 317 -21.21 9.06 -25.04
CA ASN A 317 -21.82 8.43 -23.86
C ASN A 317 -20.77 8.05 -22.80
N CYS A 318 -19.59 7.56 -23.19
CA CYS A 318 -18.50 7.26 -22.25
C CYS A 318 -18.04 8.52 -21.50
N PHE A 319 -17.88 9.64 -22.21
CA PHE A 319 -17.49 10.92 -21.59
C PHE A 319 -18.56 11.47 -20.65
N LEU A 320 -19.85 11.22 -20.93
CA LEU A 320 -20.93 11.57 -20.00
C LEU A 320 -20.90 10.65 -18.76
N LEU A 321 -20.71 9.34 -18.96
CA LEU A 321 -20.63 8.36 -17.88
C LEU A 321 -19.44 8.61 -16.95
N GLU A 322 -18.31 9.04 -17.51
CA GLU A 322 -17.13 9.47 -16.75
C GLU A 322 -17.48 10.59 -15.76
N ASP A 323 -18.19 11.62 -16.23
CA ASP A 323 -18.58 12.76 -15.40
C ASP A 323 -19.52 12.32 -14.26
N ILE A 324 -20.46 11.41 -14.55
CA ILE A 324 -21.34 10.80 -13.54
C ILE A 324 -20.52 10.06 -12.48
N PHE A 325 -19.58 9.20 -12.90
CA PHE A 325 -18.75 8.42 -11.98
C PHE A 325 -17.82 9.28 -11.12
N ILE A 326 -17.23 10.34 -11.68
CA ILE A 326 -16.43 11.31 -10.93
C ILE A 326 -17.28 11.93 -9.80
N ARG A 327 -18.47 12.43 -10.13
CA ARG A 327 -19.37 13.05 -9.14
C ARG A 327 -19.82 12.07 -8.05
N ILE A 328 -20.09 10.81 -8.42
CA ILE A 328 -20.40 9.75 -7.45
C ILE A 328 -19.23 9.52 -6.49
N MET A 329 -18.01 9.36 -7.02
CA MET A 329 -16.82 9.15 -6.21
C MET A 329 -16.52 10.35 -5.29
N GLU A 330 -16.63 11.57 -5.81
CA GLU A 330 -16.46 12.80 -5.03
C GLU A 330 -17.46 12.91 -3.89
N ARG A 331 -18.74 12.59 -4.17
CA ARG A 331 -19.78 12.57 -3.15
C ARG A 331 -19.52 11.51 -2.07
N ALA A 332 -18.99 10.36 -2.45
CA ALA A 332 -18.58 9.30 -1.51
C ALA A 332 -17.26 9.62 -0.78
N GLY A 333 -16.51 10.66 -1.20
CA GLY A 333 -15.17 10.94 -0.67
C GLY A 333 -14.13 9.89 -1.09
N CYS A 334 -14.38 9.17 -2.18
CA CYS A 334 -13.56 8.08 -2.69
C CYS A 334 -12.79 8.51 -3.95
N ARG A 335 -11.75 7.76 -4.31
CA ARG A 335 -11.01 7.92 -5.57
C ARG A 335 -10.90 6.62 -6.38
N ALA A 336 -11.55 5.57 -5.90
CA ALA A 336 -11.62 4.30 -6.58
C ALA A 336 -13.07 3.93 -6.90
N LEU A 337 -13.27 3.26 -8.02
CA LEU A 337 -14.57 2.76 -8.46
C LEU A 337 -14.43 1.39 -9.12
N THR A 338 -15.46 0.58 -8.99
CA THR A 338 -15.62 -0.65 -9.75
C THR A 338 -17.07 -0.86 -10.14
N ILE A 339 -17.29 -1.72 -11.13
CA ILE A 339 -18.58 -1.96 -11.78
C ILE A 339 -18.82 -3.46 -11.83
N ASN A 340 -19.96 -3.95 -11.35
CA ASN A 340 -20.32 -5.36 -11.37
C ASN A 340 -21.28 -5.70 -12.53
N GLY A 341 -20.95 -6.61 -13.45
CA GLY A 341 -21.90 -7.04 -14.50
C GLY A 341 -22.12 -5.99 -15.58
N CYS A 342 -21.03 -5.38 -16.06
CA CYS A 342 -21.06 -4.26 -17.01
C CYS A 342 -21.82 -4.58 -18.30
N MET A 343 -21.55 -5.74 -18.90
CA MET A 343 -22.12 -6.09 -20.21
C MET A 343 -23.65 -6.25 -20.20
N GLY A 344 -24.22 -6.79 -19.11
CA GLY A 344 -25.65 -7.02 -19.00
C GLY A 344 -26.46 -5.80 -18.54
N THR A 345 -25.81 -4.87 -17.82
CA THR A 345 -26.54 -3.85 -17.05
C THR A 345 -26.16 -2.43 -17.44
N ILE A 346 -24.87 -2.12 -17.58
CA ILE A 346 -24.45 -0.77 -18.00
C ILE A 346 -24.79 -0.51 -19.46
N MET A 347 -24.50 -1.45 -20.35
CA MET A 347 -24.72 -1.25 -21.78
C MET A 347 -26.14 -0.77 -22.14
N PRO A 348 -27.23 -1.39 -21.63
CA PRO A 348 -28.58 -0.90 -21.92
C PRO A 348 -28.90 0.47 -21.28
N LEU A 349 -28.29 0.81 -20.14
CA LEU A 349 -28.53 2.08 -19.45
C LEU A 349 -27.74 3.24 -20.08
N ALA A 350 -26.42 3.06 -20.20
CA ALA A 350 -25.47 4.06 -20.70
C ALA A 350 -25.42 4.10 -22.24
N GLY A 351 -25.98 3.11 -22.93
CA GLY A 351 -25.92 3.01 -24.39
C GLY A 351 -24.50 2.87 -24.91
N THR A 352 -23.58 2.32 -24.11
CA THR A 352 -22.16 2.07 -24.44
C THR A 352 -21.56 1.14 -23.37
N SER A 353 -20.39 0.54 -23.63
CA SER A 353 -19.64 -0.19 -22.60
C SER A 353 -18.87 0.77 -21.69
N ALA A 354 -18.55 0.33 -20.46
CA ALA A 354 -17.79 1.17 -19.53
C ALA A 354 -16.29 1.20 -19.81
N CYS A 355 -15.75 0.38 -20.72
CA CYS A 355 -14.30 0.18 -20.86
C CYS A 355 -13.54 1.50 -21.10
N LEU A 356 -13.96 2.30 -22.08
CA LEU A 356 -13.33 3.60 -22.34
C LEU A 356 -13.52 4.55 -21.15
N THR A 357 -14.68 4.51 -20.50
CA THR A 357 -14.96 5.35 -19.32
C THR A 357 -13.98 5.04 -18.19
N LEU A 358 -13.74 3.76 -17.90
CA LEU A 358 -12.78 3.31 -16.89
C LEU A 358 -11.34 3.75 -17.26
N SER A 359 -10.95 3.59 -18.53
CA SER A 359 -9.64 4.08 -18.99
C SER A 359 -9.47 5.58 -18.77
N LEU A 360 -10.46 6.40 -19.13
CA LEU A 360 -10.42 7.86 -18.91
C LEU A 360 -10.29 8.22 -17.42
N LEU A 361 -11.00 7.50 -16.54
CA LEU A 361 -10.87 7.68 -15.09
C LEU A 361 -9.44 7.38 -14.62
N ASN A 362 -8.82 6.30 -15.13
CA ASN A 362 -7.46 5.92 -14.78
C ASN A 362 -6.44 6.97 -15.27
N ASP A 363 -6.63 7.52 -16.47
CA ASP A 363 -5.79 8.62 -17.00
C ASP A 363 -5.88 9.88 -16.13
N HIS A 364 -7.05 10.17 -15.56
CA HIS A 364 -7.26 11.27 -14.62
C HIS A 364 -6.83 10.97 -13.17
N GLY A 365 -6.15 9.85 -12.93
CA GLY A 365 -5.61 9.50 -11.62
C GLY A 365 -6.65 9.05 -10.59
N TYR A 366 -7.79 8.56 -11.06
CA TYR A 366 -8.69 7.70 -10.28
C TYR A 366 -8.25 6.23 -10.44
N LEU A 367 -8.80 5.35 -9.60
CA LEU A 367 -8.53 3.91 -9.65
C LEU A 367 -9.80 3.17 -10.02
N SER A 368 -9.95 2.83 -11.29
CA SER A 368 -11.16 2.22 -11.80
C SER A 368 -10.92 0.78 -12.28
N PHE A 369 -11.80 -0.13 -11.88
CA PHE A 369 -11.64 -1.57 -12.10
C PHE A 369 -12.92 -2.18 -12.65
N CYS A 370 -12.79 -3.18 -13.52
CA CYS A 370 -13.93 -3.89 -14.09
C CYS A 370 -14.43 -5.03 -13.17
N GLU A 371 -15.68 -5.43 -13.40
CA GLU A 371 -16.37 -6.60 -12.83
C GLU A 371 -16.44 -6.74 -11.30
N SER A 372 -16.16 -5.68 -10.54
CA SER A 372 -16.15 -5.70 -9.07
C SER A 372 -15.35 -6.86 -8.49
N ASP A 373 -14.30 -7.30 -9.17
CA ASP A 373 -13.55 -8.47 -8.74
C ASP A 373 -12.58 -8.12 -7.60
N PHE A 374 -13.07 -8.22 -6.38
CA PHE A 374 -12.29 -7.91 -5.17
C PHE A 374 -11.13 -8.89 -4.91
N VAL A 375 -10.99 -9.96 -5.70
CA VAL A 375 -9.76 -10.78 -5.69
C VAL A 375 -8.57 -9.98 -6.21
N VAL A 376 -8.76 -9.25 -7.32
CA VAL A 376 -7.67 -8.57 -8.03
C VAL A 376 -7.56 -7.08 -7.71
N ILE A 377 -8.67 -6.42 -7.37
CA ILE A 377 -8.71 -4.98 -7.09
C ILE A 377 -7.63 -4.55 -6.08
N PRO A 378 -7.40 -5.23 -4.93
CA PRO A 378 -6.36 -4.82 -3.99
C PRO A 378 -4.96 -4.80 -4.61
N SER A 379 -4.66 -5.75 -5.50
CA SER A 379 -3.36 -5.79 -6.20
C SER A 379 -3.20 -4.66 -7.20
N GLY A 380 -4.28 -4.30 -7.92
CA GLY A 380 -4.30 -3.16 -8.83
C GLY A 380 -4.11 -1.84 -8.09
N VAL A 381 -4.83 -1.64 -6.98
CA VAL A 381 -4.68 -0.46 -6.11
C VAL A 381 -3.25 -0.39 -5.55
N LEU A 382 -2.68 -1.51 -5.13
CA LEU A 382 -1.31 -1.57 -4.63
C LEU A 382 -0.29 -1.18 -5.70
N LEU A 383 -0.39 -1.78 -6.89
CA LEU A 383 0.51 -1.50 -8.00
C LEU A 383 0.46 -0.02 -8.39
N ALA A 384 -0.74 0.54 -8.51
CA ALA A 384 -0.95 1.94 -8.86
C ALA A 384 -0.32 2.89 -7.83
N ASN A 385 -0.41 2.56 -6.54
CA ASN A 385 0.19 3.36 -5.48
C ASN A 385 1.72 3.21 -5.39
N ILE A 386 2.27 2.04 -5.72
CA ILE A 386 3.72 1.82 -5.81
C ILE A 386 4.31 2.58 -7.01
N SER A 387 3.72 2.41 -8.20
CA SER A 387 4.23 2.99 -9.45
C SER A 387 3.92 4.48 -9.59
N GLY A 388 2.81 4.94 -9.01
CA GLY A 388 2.27 6.27 -9.28
C GLY A 388 1.68 6.41 -10.69
N GLN A 389 1.45 5.31 -11.39
CA GLN A 389 0.96 5.25 -12.77
C GLN A 389 -0.43 4.59 -12.84
N PRO A 390 -1.23 4.89 -13.89
CA PRO A 390 -2.45 4.15 -14.20
C PRO A 390 -2.21 2.64 -14.32
N VAL A 391 -3.21 1.83 -13.96
CA VAL A 391 -3.20 0.35 -14.00
C VAL A 391 -4.38 -0.17 -14.80
#